data_AF-A0A3B8WC42-F1
#
_entry.id   AF-A0A3B8WC42-F1
#
_cell.length_a   1.000
_cell.length_b   1.000
_cell.length_c   1.000
_cell.angle_alpha   90.00
_cell.angle_beta   90.00
_cell.angle_gamma   90.00
#
_symmetry.space_group_name_H-M   'P 1'
#
loop_
_entity.id
_entity.type
_entity.pdbx_description
1 polymer ?
#
loop_
_entity_poly.entity_id
_entity_poly.type
_entity_poly.pdbx_seq_one_letter_code
_entity_poly.pdbx_strand_id
1 'polypeptide(L)'
;IGVVLAETRKAAESVIEAFMGLKADILVQEFIKEAGGADIRCFVIGDKVIAAMKRQGAEGEFRSNLHRGGTASLVRITPEERRTAITAAKAMGLNVAGVDLLRSSRGPLVMEVNSSPGLEGIENATGKNVAGMIINWTEKNYKPWKTKTRGRG
;
A
#
# COMPACT_ATOMS: atom_id res chain seq x y z
N ILE A 1 -10.42 11.13 6.79
CA ILE A 1 -10.23 12.16 5.72
C ILE A 1 -8.94 12.89 6.09
N GLY A 2 -7.92 12.94 5.22
CA GLY A 2 -6.61 13.51 5.61
C GLY A 2 -5.59 13.62 4.47
N VAL A 3 -6.00 13.47 3.22
CA VAL A 3 -5.11 13.61 2.05
C VAL A 3 -5.79 14.58 1.10
N VAL A 4 -5.08 15.63 0.72
CA VAL A 4 -5.54 16.74 -0.13
C VAL A 4 -4.53 16.94 -1.25
N LEU A 5 -5.01 17.14 -2.48
CA LEU A 5 -4.19 17.56 -3.60
C LEU A 5 -4.20 19.09 -3.66
N ALA A 6 -3.01 19.70 -3.58
CA ALA A 6 -2.83 21.12 -3.83
C ALA A 6 -2.27 21.34 -5.23
N GLU A 7 -3.10 21.82 -6.15
CA GLU A 7 -2.72 22.00 -7.57
C GLU A 7 -1.80 23.20 -7.81
N THR A 8 -1.74 24.13 -6.84
CA THR A 8 -0.88 25.31 -6.90
C THR A 8 -0.07 25.44 -5.62
N ARG A 9 1.08 26.11 -5.74
CA ARG A 9 1.93 26.44 -4.59
C ARG A 9 1.17 27.24 -3.53
N LYS A 10 0.36 28.22 -3.95
CA LYS A 10 -0.48 29.02 -3.02
C LYS A 10 -1.47 28.14 -2.26
N ALA A 11 -2.13 27.19 -2.95
CA ALA A 11 -3.04 26.27 -2.29
C ALA A 11 -2.30 25.37 -1.28
N ALA A 12 -1.09 24.91 -1.60
CA ALA A 12 -0.28 24.12 -0.68
C ALA A 12 0.12 24.92 0.56
N GLU A 13 0.57 26.17 0.38
CA GLU A 13 0.92 27.10 1.46
C GLU A 13 -0.29 27.34 2.39
N SER A 14 -1.47 27.66 1.83
CA SER A 14 -2.69 27.85 2.62
C SER A 14 -3.13 26.61 3.40
N VAL A 15 -3.00 25.41 2.82
CA VAL A 15 -3.32 24.15 3.52
C VAL A 15 -2.34 23.92 4.68
N ILE A 16 -1.04 24.09 4.45
CA ILE A 16 -0.02 23.90 5.49
C ILE A 16 -0.25 24.87 6.65
N GLU A 17 -0.45 26.17 6.37
CA GLU A 17 -0.72 27.18 7.40
C GLU A 17 -1.93 26.84 8.26
N ALA A 18 -3.02 26.39 7.63
CA ALA A 18 -4.23 25.98 8.33
C ALA A 18 -3.99 24.79 9.29
N PHE A 19 -3.20 23.80 8.88
CA PHE A 19 -2.89 22.62 9.72
C PHE A 19 -1.80 22.89 10.77
N MET A 20 -0.88 23.85 10.55
CA MET A 20 0.09 24.27 11.55
C MET A 20 -0.59 24.89 12.79
N GLY A 21 -1.68 25.64 12.60
CA GLY A 21 -2.48 26.17 13.70
C GLY A 21 -3.13 25.09 14.58
N LEU A 22 -3.34 23.89 14.02
CA LEU A 22 -3.93 22.74 14.70
C LEU A 22 -2.88 21.82 15.36
N LYS A 23 -1.59 22.16 15.28
CA LYS A 23 -0.47 21.33 15.77
C LYS A 23 -0.50 19.88 15.23
N ALA A 24 -0.95 19.70 14.00
CA ALA A 24 -0.93 18.40 13.34
C ALA A 24 0.42 18.17 12.65
N ASP A 25 0.90 16.93 12.68
CA ASP A 25 2.03 16.51 11.84
C ASP A 25 1.56 16.39 10.38
N ILE A 26 2.33 16.97 9.46
CA ILE A 26 1.99 17.04 8.04
C ILE A 26 3.10 16.37 7.23
N LEU A 27 2.70 15.56 6.26
CA LEU A 27 3.58 15.00 5.25
C LEU A 27 3.26 15.64 3.89
N VAL A 28 4.21 16.38 3.34
CA VAL A 28 4.11 16.96 1.99
C VAL A 28 4.86 16.05 1.02
N GLN A 29 4.21 15.65 -0.08
CA GLN A 29 4.78 14.74 -1.08
C GLN A 29 4.52 15.23 -2.50
N GLU A 30 5.38 14.79 -3.41
CA GLU A 30 5.20 14.95 -4.86
C GLU A 30 3.92 14.25 -5.33
N PHE A 31 3.16 14.91 -6.20
CA PHE A 31 2.00 14.30 -6.84
C PHE A 31 2.42 13.52 -8.09
N ILE A 32 2.31 12.18 -8.03
CA ILE A 32 2.64 11.27 -9.12
C ILE A 32 1.46 11.21 -10.11
N LYS A 33 1.33 12.25 -10.93
CA LYS A 33 0.19 12.42 -11.85
C LYS A 33 0.08 11.27 -12.87
N GLU A 34 1.19 10.71 -13.32
CA GLU A 34 1.23 9.62 -14.28
C GLU A 34 0.62 8.31 -13.76
N ALA A 35 0.47 8.17 -12.43
CA ALA A 35 -0.23 7.04 -11.84
C ALA A 35 -1.75 7.07 -12.18
N GLY A 36 -2.28 8.22 -12.61
CA GLY A 36 -3.65 8.34 -13.11
C GLY A 36 -4.72 8.00 -12.08
N GLY A 37 -4.48 8.37 -10.81
CA GLY A 37 -5.39 8.05 -9.70
C GLY A 37 -5.48 6.56 -9.39
N ALA A 38 -4.46 5.78 -9.78
CA ALA A 38 -4.41 4.35 -9.55
C ALA A 38 -3.18 3.96 -8.71
N ASP A 39 -3.33 2.88 -7.95
CA ASP A 39 -2.24 2.24 -7.25
C ASP A 39 -2.30 0.71 -7.40
N ILE A 40 -1.17 0.07 -7.14
CA ILE A 40 -1.02 -1.39 -7.12
C ILE A 40 -0.85 -1.83 -5.68
N ARG A 41 -1.86 -2.52 -5.14
CA ARG A 41 -1.76 -3.16 -3.83
C ARG A 41 -1.20 -4.56 -3.96
N CYS A 42 0.00 -4.76 -3.45
CA CYS A 42 0.66 -6.06 -3.34
C CYS A 42 0.40 -6.67 -1.96
N PHE A 43 -0.06 -7.91 -1.91
CA PHE A 43 -0.18 -8.67 -0.67
C PHE A 43 1.06 -9.55 -0.49
N VAL A 44 1.86 -9.26 0.53
CA VAL A 44 3.14 -9.92 0.82
C VAL A 44 2.96 -10.89 1.98
N ILE A 45 3.46 -12.12 1.80
CA ILE A 45 3.63 -13.12 2.87
C ILE A 45 5.07 -13.66 2.80
N GLY A 46 5.84 -13.41 3.85
CA GLY A 46 7.28 -13.67 3.91
C GLY A 46 8.02 -12.99 2.77
N ASP A 47 8.64 -13.80 1.91
CA ASP A 47 9.43 -13.35 0.77
C ASP A 47 8.66 -13.36 -0.56
N LYS A 48 7.33 -13.41 -0.53
CA LYS A 48 6.50 -13.56 -1.73
C LYS A 48 5.33 -12.60 -1.77
N VAL A 49 5.13 -11.96 -2.93
CA VAL A 49 3.84 -11.34 -3.28
C VAL A 49 2.89 -12.43 -3.76
N ILE A 50 1.89 -12.76 -2.95
CA ILE A 50 0.94 -13.86 -3.22
C ILE A 50 -0.22 -13.45 -4.11
N ALA A 51 -0.55 -12.15 -4.10
CA ALA A 51 -1.63 -11.55 -4.85
C ALA A 51 -1.34 -10.05 -5.04
N ALA A 52 -1.86 -9.49 -6.13
CA ALA A 52 -1.83 -8.06 -6.36
C ALA A 52 -3.09 -7.62 -7.08
N MET A 53 -3.57 -6.42 -6.76
CA MET A 53 -4.70 -5.79 -7.42
C MET A 53 -4.36 -4.35 -7.77
N LYS A 54 -4.88 -3.88 -8.90
CA LYS A 54 -4.91 -2.46 -9.25
C LYS A 54 -6.18 -1.88 -8.65
N ARG A 55 -6.06 -0.81 -7.87
CA ARG A 55 -7.20 0.02 -7.46
C ARG A 55 -7.20 1.29 -8.31
N GLN A 56 -8.37 1.69 -8.76
CA GLN A 56 -8.58 2.86 -9.61
C GLN A 56 -9.55 3.80 -8.91
N GLY A 57 -9.17 5.07 -8.72
CA GLY A 57 -10.06 6.10 -8.20
C GLY A 57 -11.23 6.36 -9.14
N ALA A 58 -12.32 6.91 -8.58
CA ALA A 58 -13.46 7.37 -9.37
C ALA A 58 -13.06 8.54 -10.30
N GLU A 59 -13.91 8.85 -11.28
CA GLU A 59 -13.69 10.00 -12.14
C GLU A 59 -13.58 11.29 -11.32
N GLY A 60 -12.54 12.09 -11.58
CA GLY A 60 -12.23 13.30 -10.81
C GLY A 60 -11.61 13.07 -9.43
N GLU A 61 -11.43 11.82 -9.00
CA GLU A 61 -10.80 11.49 -7.71
C GLU A 61 -9.37 10.97 -7.90
N PHE A 62 -8.40 11.62 -7.27
CA PHE A 62 -6.99 11.23 -7.35
C PHE A 62 -6.66 10.07 -6.40
N ARG A 63 -7.52 9.80 -5.41
CA ARG A 63 -7.37 8.71 -4.43
C ARG A 63 -8.02 7.43 -4.93
N SER A 64 -7.28 6.35 -4.94
CA SER A 64 -7.73 5.03 -5.40
C SER A 64 -8.46 4.19 -4.33
N ASN A 65 -8.84 4.77 -3.18
CA ASN A 65 -9.45 4.01 -2.10
C ASN A 65 -10.81 3.43 -2.51
N LEU A 66 -11.01 2.12 -2.34
CA LEU A 66 -12.25 1.41 -2.72
C LEU A 66 -13.49 1.96 -2.00
N HIS A 67 -13.37 2.35 -0.73
CA HIS A 67 -14.46 2.93 0.05
C HIS A 67 -14.94 4.29 -0.47
N ARG A 68 -14.27 4.90 -1.45
CA ARG A 68 -14.64 6.16 -2.09
C ARG A 68 -15.19 5.98 -3.52
N GLY A 69 -15.70 4.79 -3.84
CA GLY A 69 -16.25 4.50 -5.17
C GLY A 69 -15.17 4.11 -6.20
N GLY A 70 -13.95 3.84 -5.76
CA GLY A 70 -12.91 3.27 -6.60
C GLY A 70 -13.21 1.82 -6.97
N THR A 71 -12.64 1.35 -8.08
CA THR A 71 -12.77 -0.05 -8.55
C THR A 71 -11.50 -0.85 -8.28
N ALA A 72 -11.65 -2.17 -8.11
CA ALA A 72 -10.53 -3.10 -7.98
C ALA A 72 -10.51 -4.08 -9.15
N SER A 73 -9.31 -4.37 -9.68
CA SER A 73 -9.11 -5.40 -10.69
C SER A 73 -7.82 -6.17 -10.43
N LEU A 74 -7.78 -7.44 -10.84
CA LEU A 74 -6.54 -8.22 -10.80
C LEU A 74 -5.49 -7.58 -11.72
N VAL A 75 -4.24 -7.59 -11.27
CA VAL A 75 -3.14 -7.04 -12.06
C VAL A 75 -1.93 -7.95 -12.05
N ARG A 76 -1.31 -8.11 -13.21
CA ARG A 76 0.01 -8.72 -13.32
C ARG A 76 1.06 -7.67 -12.98
N ILE A 77 1.83 -7.93 -11.93
CA ILE A 77 2.93 -7.07 -11.52
C ILE A 77 4.25 -7.46 -12.19
N THR A 78 5.10 -6.46 -12.41
CA THR A 78 6.45 -6.64 -12.98
C THR A 78 7.39 -7.29 -11.95
N PRO A 79 8.54 -7.84 -12.39
CA PRO A 79 9.58 -8.31 -11.47
C PRO A 79 10.09 -7.22 -10.53
N GLU A 80 10.17 -5.98 -11.02
CA GLU A 80 10.60 -4.82 -10.25
C GLU A 80 9.58 -4.46 -9.16
N GLU A 81 8.29 -4.34 -9.51
CA GLU A 81 7.21 -4.10 -8.55
C GLU A 81 7.18 -5.16 -7.44
N ARG A 82 7.32 -6.43 -7.83
CA ARG A 82 7.37 -7.55 -6.88
C ARG A 82 8.55 -7.41 -5.92
N ARG A 83 9.74 -7.07 -6.44
CA ARG A 83 10.95 -6.89 -5.62
C ARG A 83 10.77 -5.69 -4.68
N THR A 84 10.27 -4.58 -5.18
CA THR A 84 10.01 -3.36 -4.40
C THR A 84 9.05 -3.64 -3.24
N ALA A 85 7.94 -4.35 -3.50
CA ALA A 85 6.98 -4.70 -2.44
C ALA A 85 7.60 -5.58 -1.35
N ILE A 86 8.36 -6.62 -1.73
CA ILE A 86 9.01 -7.52 -0.77
C ILE A 86 10.07 -6.77 0.05
N THR A 87 10.88 -5.93 -0.61
CA THR A 87 11.91 -5.11 0.08
C THR A 87 11.27 -4.13 1.06
N ALA A 88 10.16 -3.49 0.70
CA ALA A 88 9.42 -2.58 1.58
C ALA A 88 8.90 -3.30 2.84
N ALA A 89 8.24 -4.46 2.68
CA ALA A 89 7.76 -5.25 3.81
C ALA A 89 8.91 -5.69 4.73
N LYS A 90 10.05 -6.11 4.16
CA LYS A 90 11.27 -6.47 4.91
C LYS A 90 11.87 -5.29 5.67
N ALA A 91 11.95 -4.12 5.04
CA ALA A 91 12.46 -2.91 5.68
C ALA A 91 11.64 -2.54 6.93
N MET A 92 10.33 -2.79 6.89
CA MET A 92 9.42 -2.62 8.04
C MET A 92 9.44 -3.79 9.04
N GLY A 93 10.18 -4.87 8.76
CA GLY A 93 10.22 -6.06 9.60
C GLY A 93 8.92 -6.86 9.61
N LEU A 94 8.08 -6.72 8.59
CA LEU A 94 6.76 -7.34 8.49
C LEU A 94 6.80 -8.63 7.68
N ASN A 95 6.21 -9.68 8.23
CA ASN A 95 6.06 -10.97 7.54
C ASN A 95 4.76 -11.03 6.72
N VAL A 96 3.75 -10.26 7.09
CA VAL A 96 2.50 -10.10 6.34
C VAL A 96 2.28 -8.62 6.17
N ALA A 97 2.10 -8.16 4.93
CA ALA A 97 1.90 -6.74 4.66
C ALA A 97 1.09 -6.51 3.38
N GLY A 98 0.26 -5.48 3.40
CA GLY A 98 -0.22 -4.83 2.18
C GLY A 98 0.75 -3.73 1.80
N VAL A 99 1.33 -3.77 0.61
CA VAL A 99 2.23 -2.73 0.11
C VAL A 99 1.59 -2.05 -1.08
N ASP A 100 1.33 -0.76 -0.96
CA ASP A 100 0.70 0.05 -1.99
C ASP A 100 1.78 0.75 -2.79
N LEU A 101 1.78 0.52 -4.11
CA LEU A 101 2.76 1.06 -5.05
C LEU A 101 2.09 2.02 -6.05
N LEU A 102 2.78 3.11 -6.38
CA LEU A 102 2.45 3.95 -7.51
C LEU A 102 3.37 3.62 -8.68
N ARG A 103 2.79 3.41 -9.87
CA ARG A 103 3.56 3.30 -11.11
C ARG A 103 3.98 4.70 -11.55
N SER A 104 5.29 4.91 -11.67
CA SER A 104 5.85 6.17 -12.16
C SER A 104 6.79 5.93 -13.33
N SER A 105 7.12 6.99 -14.06
CA SER A 105 8.09 6.95 -15.15
C SER A 105 9.49 6.50 -14.70
N ARG A 106 9.81 6.66 -13.41
CA ARG A 106 11.08 6.28 -12.78
C ARG A 106 11.03 4.94 -12.02
N GLY A 107 10.02 4.12 -12.28
CA GLY A 107 9.83 2.82 -11.62
C GLY A 107 8.74 2.83 -10.52
N PRO A 108 8.55 1.71 -9.81
CA PRO A 108 7.54 1.60 -8.77
C PRO A 108 7.93 2.35 -7.49
N LEU A 109 7.07 3.25 -7.03
CA LEU A 109 7.24 4.02 -5.80
C LEU A 109 6.39 3.43 -4.68
N VAL A 110 6.96 3.25 -3.49
CA VAL A 110 6.21 2.76 -2.31
C VAL A 110 5.45 3.93 -1.69
N MET A 111 4.14 3.78 -1.54
CA MET A 111 3.26 4.79 -0.94
C MET A 111 2.87 4.45 0.50
N GLU A 112 2.46 3.21 0.75
CA GLU A 112 2.07 2.73 2.08
C GLU A 112 2.56 1.30 2.30
N VAL A 113 2.93 0.99 3.55
CA VAL A 113 3.12 -0.39 4.01
C VAL A 113 2.21 -0.62 5.21
N ASN A 114 1.24 -1.52 5.05
CA ASN A 114 0.20 -1.81 6.02
C ASN A 114 0.43 -3.17 6.67
N SER A 115 0.58 -3.21 8.00
CA SER A 115 0.84 -4.42 8.79
C SER A 115 -0.41 -5.29 9.02
N SER A 116 -1.61 -4.76 8.80
CA SER A 116 -2.88 -5.48 8.97
C SER A 116 -3.78 -5.29 7.74
N PRO A 117 -3.36 -5.81 6.57
CA PRO A 117 -4.13 -5.65 5.34
C PRO A 117 -5.45 -6.45 5.39
N GLY A 118 -6.54 -5.83 4.95
CA GLY A 118 -7.82 -6.54 4.77
C GLY A 118 -7.72 -7.67 3.74
N LEU A 119 -8.42 -8.78 3.99
CA LEU A 119 -8.36 -10.01 3.18
C LEU A 119 -9.50 -10.12 2.17
N GLU A 120 -10.71 -9.70 2.54
CA GLU A 120 -11.93 -9.91 1.75
C GLU A 120 -11.78 -9.48 0.28
N GLY A 121 -11.31 -8.25 0.05
CA GLY A 121 -11.15 -7.74 -1.32
C GLY A 121 -10.16 -8.54 -2.17
N ILE A 122 -9.06 -9.02 -1.58
CA ILE A 122 -8.03 -9.76 -2.32
C ILE A 122 -8.41 -11.22 -2.52
N GLU A 123 -9.08 -11.84 -1.55
CA GLU A 123 -9.60 -13.20 -1.66
C GLU A 123 -10.71 -13.27 -2.71
N ASN A 124 -11.68 -12.35 -2.68
CA ASN A 124 -12.73 -12.25 -3.69
C ASN A 124 -12.16 -12.03 -5.09
N ALA A 125 -11.15 -11.17 -5.23
CA ALA A 125 -10.53 -10.90 -6.53
C ALA A 125 -9.72 -12.10 -7.06
N THR A 126 -9.06 -12.87 -6.20
CA THR A 126 -8.11 -13.92 -6.62
C THR A 126 -8.64 -15.35 -6.53
N GLY A 127 -9.72 -15.58 -5.78
CA GLY A 127 -10.20 -16.91 -5.42
C GLY A 127 -9.25 -17.69 -4.51
N LYS A 128 -8.23 -17.05 -3.94
CA LYS A 128 -7.23 -17.69 -3.08
C LYS A 128 -7.66 -17.62 -1.63
N ASN A 129 -7.42 -18.71 -0.89
CA ASN A 129 -7.51 -18.73 0.57
C ASN A 129 -6.24 -18.09 1.17
N VAL A 130 -6.21 -16.75 1.20
CA VAL A 130 -5.08 -15.96 1.71
C VAL A 130 -4.91 -16.18 3.22
N ALA A 131 -6.01 -16.27 3.98
CA ALA A 131 -5.94 -16.60 5.40
C ALA A 131 -5.20 -17.93 5.64
N GLY A 132 -5.54 -18.98 4.90
CA GLY A 132 -4.86 -20.27 4.94
C GLY A 132 -3.40 -20.19 4.51
N MET A 133 -3.06 -19.35 3.54
CA MET A 133 -1.65 -19.11 3.16
C MET A 133 -0.84 -18.46 4.29
N ILE A 134 -1.44 -17.54 5.07
CA ILE A 134 -0.81 -16.92 6.24
C ILE A 134 -0.56 -17.98 7.32
N ILE A 135 -1.56 -18.82 7.63
CA ILE A 135 -1.43 -19.91 8.61
C ILE A 135 -0.34 -20.90 8.18
N ASN A 136 -0.40 -21.38 6.94
CA ASN A 136 0.61 -22.30 6.38
C ASN A 136 2.03 -21.71 6.42
N TRP A 137 2.18 -20.41 6.15
CA TRP A 137 3.46 -19.74 6.26
C TRP A 137 3.92 -19.67 7.71
N THR A 138 3.02 -19.34 8.63
CA THR A 138 3.30 -19.23 10.06
C THR A 138 3.74 -20.57 10.63
N GLU A 139 3.01 -21.66 10.37
CA GLU A 139 3.35 -23.02 10.83
C GLU A 139 4.74 -23.45 10.37
N LYS A 140 5.11 -23.16 9.12
CA LYS A 140 6.42 -23.53 8.54
C LYS A 140 7.58 -22.72 9.09
N ASN A 141 7.33 -21.49 9.53
CA ASN A 141 8.38 -20.55 9.96
C ASN A 141 8.38 -20.32 11.48
N TYR A 142 7.37 -20.82 12.17
CA TYR A 142 7.28 -20.77 13.62
C TYR A 142 8.44 -21.53 14.23
N LYS A 143 9.04 -20.90 15.24
CA LYS A 143 10.01 -21.53 16.12
C LYS A 143 9.57 -21.21 17.55
N PRO A 144 9.47 -22.22 18.44
CA PRO A 144 9.18 -21.99 19.84
C PRO A 144 10.05 -20.86 20.39
N TRP A 145 9.43 -19.91 21.07
CA TRP A 145 10.10 -18.79 21.74
C TRP A 145 10.80 -17.78 20.81
N LYS A 146 10.57 -17.85 19.49
CA LYS A 146 11.07 -16.88 18.48
C LYS A 146 9.92 -16.16 17.76
N THR A 147 8.98 -15.64 18.53
CA THR A 147 7.78 -14.93 18.04
C THR A 147 7.93 -13.41 17.98
N LYS A 148 9.10 -12.86 18.34
CA LYS A 148 9.34 -11.42 18.25
C LYS A 148 9.21 -10.93 16.81
N THR A 149 8.55 -9.79 16.65
CA THR A 149 8.56 -9.01 15.41
C THR A 149 10.01 -8.67 15.04
N ARG A 150 10.33 -8.70 13.74
CA ARG A 150 11.70 -8.44 13.26
C ARG A 150 12.08 -6.96 13.33
N GLY A 151 11.10 -6.06 13.47
CA GLY A 151 11.30 -4.62 13.61
C GLY A 151 11.42 -4.16 15.08
N ARG A 152 11.84 -2.90 15.27
CA ARG A 152 11.90 -2.23 16.59
C ARG A 152 10.65 -1.41 16.90
N GLY A 153 9.51 -1.76 16.28
CA GLY A 153 8.27 -1.01 16.37
C GLY A 153 7.94 -0.62 17.81
#